data_AF-A0A0R1VTC4-F1
#
_entry.id   AF-A0A0R1VTC4-F1
#
_cell.length_a   1.000
_cell.length_b   1.000
_cell.length_c   1.000
_cell.angle_alpha   90.00
_cell.angle_beta   90.00
_cell.angle_gamma   90.00
#
_symmetry.space_group_name_H-M   'P 1'
#
loop_
_entity.id
_entity.type
_entity.pdbx_description
1 polymer ?
#
loop_
_entity_poly.entity_id
_entity_poly.type
_entity_poly.pdbx_seq_one_letter_code
_entity_poly.pdbx_strand_id
1 'polypeptide(L)'
;MSAVKKFKNNHPDLYEFIVFNIMSNVATITNFLMLWISTGLLFKKVDGYFHWWIFDYGTAQGGLGGFLSFLLAYICAQFVNFFVQRKVVFGATVQIRKVIFWYVLTVIVAGIISVWLPPYVIKQLAPIMGGWAPTVANIVNIIVQVVINYPMMKFVIMK
;
A
#
# COMPACT_ATOMS: atom_id res chain seq x y z
N MET A 1 9.03 8.67 -33.96
CA MET A 1 9.42 8.09 -32.66
C MET A 1 8.51 8.68 -31.59
N SER A 2 7.67 7.86 -30.95
CA SER A 2 6.62 8.32 -30.03
C SER A 2 7.21 9.17 -28.88
N ALA A 3 6.54 10.27 -28.53
CA ALA A 3 6.98 11.25 -27.51
C ALA A 3 7.37 10.58 -26.18
N VAL A 4 6.71 9.47 -25.84
CA VAL A 4 6.99 8.62 -24.67
C VAL A 4 8.43 8.06 -24.68
N LYS A 5 8.95 7.68 -25.86
CA LYS A 5 10.29 7.09 -26.02
C LYS A 5 11.39 8.16 -25.88
N LYS A 6 11.12 9.40 -26.30
CA LYS A 6 12.02 10.56 -26.13
C LYS A 6 12.07 11.02 -24.66
N PHE A 7 10.91 11.05 -24.00
CA PHE A 7 10.81 11.40 -22.57
C PHE A 7 11.50 10.37 -21.66
N LYS A 8 11.33 9.07 -21.95
CA LYS A 8 12.02 7.98 -21.24
C LYS A 8 13.55 8.11 -21.29
N ASN A 9 14.11 8.50 -22.44
CA ASN A 9 15.56 8.67 -22.59
C ASN A 9 16.08 9.94 -21.91
N ASN A 10 15.28 11.01 -21.83
CA ASN A 10 15.69 12.27 -21.23
C ASN A 10 15.51 12.30 -19.70
N HIS A 11 14.52 11.57 -19.15
CA HIS A 11 14.22 11.52 -17.71
C HIS A 11 13.86 10.09 -17.26
N PRO A 12 14.83 9.16 -17.21
CA PRO A 12 14.58 7.77 -16.85
C PRO A 12 13.99 7.62 -15.42
N ASP A 13 14.48 8.41 -14.46
CA ASP A 13 13.99 8.38 -13.08
C ASP A 13 12.51 8.80 -12.96
N LEU A 14 12.12 9.83 -13.70
CA LEU A 14 10.76 10.36 -13.69
C LEU A 14 9.78 9.38 -14.37
N TYR A 15 10.22 8.70 -15.43
CA TYR A 15 9.44 7.64 -16.06
C TYR A 15 9.20 6.47 -15.10
N GLU A 16 10.23 6.00 -14.40
CA GLU A 16 10.10 4.96 -13.37
C GLU A 16 9.11 5.39 -12.27
N PHE A 17 9.17 6.64 -11.82
CA PHE A 17 8.25 7.18 -10.82
C PHE A 17 6.79 7.19 -11.28
N ILE A 18 6.54 7.56 -12.54
CA ILE A 18 5.19 7.56 -13.11
C ILE A 18 4.66 6.13 -13.23
N VAL A 19 5.45 5.21 -13.80
CA VAL A 19 5.05 3.80 -13.94
C VAL A 19 4.86 3.16 -12.58
N PHE A 20 5.71 3.48 -11.59
CA PHE A 20 5.55 3.04 -10.21
C PHE A 20 4.19 3.43 -9.63
N ASN A 21 3.80 4.70 -9.77
CA ASN A 21 2.51 5.18 -9.25
C ASN A 21 1.34 4.52 -9.96
N ILE A 22 1.40 4.37 -11.30
CA ILE A 22 0.36 3.70 -12.08
C ILE A 22 0.23 2.23 -11.65
N MET A 23 1.36 1.52 -11.55
CA MET A 23 1.40 0.10 -11.18
C MET A 23 0.97 -0.14 -9.73
N SER A 24 1.24 0.81 -8.82
CA SER A 24 0.77 0.73 -7.44
C SER A 24 -0.77 0.69 -7.35
N ASN A 25 -1.49 1.27 -8.31
CA ASN A 25 -2.95 1.14 -8.36
C ASN A 25 -3.42 -0.29 -8.64
N VAL A 26 -2.63 -1.10 -9.36
CA VAL A 26 -2.95 -2.53 -9.59
C VAL A 26 -2.96 -3.30 -8.27
N ALA A 27 -1.99 -3.01 -7.40
CA ALA A 27 -1.95 -3.56 -6.06
C ALA A 27 -3.14 -3.08 -5.21
N THR A 28 -3.51 -1.81 -5.32
CA THR A 28 -4.70 -1.25 -4.65
C THR A 28 -5.99 -1.94 -5.10
N ILE A 29 -6.16 -2.16 -6.41
CA ILE A 29 -7.32 -2.89 -6.95
C ILE A 29 -7.33 -4.32 -6.41
N THR A 30 -6.17 -4.99 -6.39
CA THR A 30 -6.04 -6.34 -5.82
C THR A 30 -6.44 -6.34 -4.34
N ASN A 31 -5.99 -5.35 -3.55
CA ASN A 31 -6.38 -5.21 -2.15
C ASN A 31 -7.91 -5.15 -1.99
N PHE A 32 -8.58 -4.27 -2.75
CA PHE A 32 -10.03 -4.14 -2.68
C PHE A 32 -10.78 -5.42 -3.09
N LEU A 33 -10.38 -6.05 -4.19
CA LEU A 33 -10.98 -7.31 -4.64
C LEU A 33 -10.82 -8.41 -3.59
N MET A 34 -9.62 -8.54 -3.05
CA MET A 34 -9.32 -9.58 -2.07
C MET A 34 -10.02 -9.31 -0.74
N LEU A 35 -10.21 -8.04 -0.36
CA LEU A 35 -10.97 -7.67 0.82
C LEU A 35 -12.45 -8.02 0.66
N TRP A 36 -13.05 -7.79 -0.51
CA TRP A 36 -14.43 -8.20 -0.80
C TRP A 36 -14.61 -9.72 -0.78
N ILE A 37 -13.69 -10.47 -1.39
CA ILE A 37 -13.71 -11.93 -1.36
C ILE A 37 -13.56 -12.45 0.07
N SER A 38 -12.61 -11.89 0.82
CA SER A 38 -12.30 -12.36 2.17
C SER A 38 -13.43 -12.05 3.15
N THR A 39 -13.99 -10.85 3.09
CA THR A 39 -15.09 -10.42 3.97
C THR A 39 -16.41 -11.12 3.60
N GLY A 40 -16.67 -11.30 2.30
CA GLY A 40 -17.93 -11.86 1.80
C GLY A 40 -18.00 -13.39 1.82
N LEU A 41 -16.87 -14.08 1.67
CA LEU A 41 -16.83 -15.54 1.54
C LEU A 41 -16.01 -16.24 2.63
N LEU A 42 -14.76 -15.82 2.86
CA LEU A 42 -13.82 -16.56 3.70
C LEU A 42 -14.07 -16.40 5.19
N PHE A 43 -14.26 -15.16 5.65
CA PHE A 43 -14.33 -14.81 7.07
C PHE A 43 -15.71 -14.34 7.52
N LYS A 44 -16.75 -14.59 6.70
CA LYS A 44 -18.14 -14.18 6.96
C LYS A 44 -18.71 -14.69 8.30
N LYS A 45 -18.19 -15.81 8.82
CA LYS A 45 -18.65 -16.45 10.07
C LYS A 45 -17.71 -16.22 11.26
N VAL A 46 -16.70 -15.36 11.11
CA VAL A 46 -15.70 -15.12 12.14
C VAL A 46 -16.08 -13.85 12.89
N ASP A 47 -16.85 -14.04 13.96
CA ASP A 47 -17.33 -12.97 14.83
C ASP A 47 -16.50 -12.88 16.12
N GLY A 48 -16.30 -11.65 16.59
CA GLY A 48 -15.58 -11.39 17.84
C GLY A 48 -14.93 -10.01 17.82
N TYR A 49 -14.97 -9.33 18.96
CA TYR A 49 -14.21 -8.09 19.15
C TYR A 49 -12.72 -8.41 19.08
N PHE A 50 -12.00 -7.73 18.19
CA PHE A 50 -10.56 -7.90 18.06
C PHE A 50 -9.85 -6.58 18.32
N HIS A 51 -9.08 -6.55 19.41
CA HIS A 51 -8.22 -5.43 19.75
C HIS A 51 -6.79 -5.94 19.91
N TRP A 52 -5.89 -5.43 19.06
CA TRP A 52 -4.47 -5.71 19.16
C TRP A 52 -3.62 -4.50 18.74
N TRP A 53 -2.98 -3.88 19.73
CA TRP A 53 -2.04 -2.76 19.61
C TRP A 53 -2.64 -1.50 18.96
N ILE A 54 -2.57 -1.38 17.63
CA ILE A 54 -3.16 -0.27 16.85
C ILE A 54 -4.43 -0.69 16.10
N PHE A 55 -4.74 -1.98 16.08
CA PHE A 55 -5.90 -2.52 15.39
C PHE A 55 -7.05 -2.68 16.39
N ASP A 56 -8.07 -1.85 16.25
CA ASP A 56 -9.33 -1.97 16.97
C ASP A 56 -10.45 -2.26 15.96
N TYR A 57 -10.88 -3.51 15.93
CA TYR A 57 -11.98 -3.98 15.11
C TYR A 57 -13.16 -4.33 16.02
N GLY A 58 -14.06 -3.37 16.17
CA GLY A 58 -15.36 -3.57 16.77
C GLY A 58 -16.20 -4.56 15.95
N THR A 59 -17.17 -5.21 16.60
CA THR A 59 -18.12 -6.11 15.92
C THR A 59 -18.89 -5.40 14.80
N ALA A 60 -19.13 -4.09 14.95
CA ALA A 60 -19.73 -3.25 13.91
C ALA A 60 -18.83 -3.00 12.68
N GLN A 61 -17.50 -3.15 12.82
CA GLN A 61 -16.53 -3.05 11.72
C GLN A 61 -16.11 -4.41 11.16
N GLY A 62 -16.85 -5.48 11.49
CA GLY A 62 -16.57 -6.85 11.06
C GLY A 62 -15.68 -7.65 12.00
N GLY A 63 -15.27 -7.09 13.14
CA GLY A 63 -14.55 -7.81 14.19
C GLY A 63 -13.27 -8.51 13.69
N LEU A 64 -13.00 -9.67 14.28
CA LEU A 64 -11.86 -10.52 13.95
C LEU A 64 -11.88 -10.97 12.47
N GLY A 65 -13.05 -11.21 11.88
CA GLY A 65 -13.19 -11.54 10.47
C GLY A 65 -12.82 -10.40 9.53
N GLY A 66 -13.16 -9.16 9.89
CA GLY A 66 -12.75 -7.95 9.18
C GLY A 66 -11.24 -7.73 9.21
N PHE A 67 -10.61 -7.95 10.37
CA PHE A 67 -9.15 -7.88 10.50
C PHE A 67 -8.43 -8.93 9.65
N LEU A 68 -8.87 -10.20 9.72
CA LEU A 68 -8.30 -11.29 8.90
C LEU A 68 -8.46 -11.01 7.40
N SER A 69 -9.60 -10.47 7.00
CA SER A 69 -9.88 -10.09 5.61
C SER A 69 -8.95 -8.98 5.14
N PHE A 70 -8.74 -7.96 5.96
CA PHE A 70 -7.78 -6.89 5.70
C PHE A 70 -6.34 -7.44 5.61
N LEU A 71 -5.91 -8.28 6.55
CA LEU A 71 -4.57 -8.83 6.57
C LEU A 71 -4.29 -9.69 5.33
N LEU A 72 -5.22 -10.57 4.98
CA LEU A 72 -5.11 -11.42 3.79
C LEU A 72 -5.04 -10.57 2.52
N ALA A 73 -5.95 -9.60 2.40
CA ALA A 73 -5.99 -8.71 1.25
C ALA A 73 -4.72 -7.86 1.11
N TYR A 74 -4.22 -7.35 2.23
CA TYR A 74 -2.97 -6.60 2.28
C TYR A 74 -1.80 -7.47 1.84
N ILE A 75 -1.64 -8.69 2.37
CA ILE A 75 -0.56 -9.60 1.96
C ILE A 75 -0.63 -9.89 0.46
N CYS A 76 -1.81 -10.21 -0.07
CA CYS A 76 -1.99 -10.45 -1.51
C CYS A 76 -1.65 -9.23 -2.37
N ALA A 77 -2.11 -8.04 -1.96
CA ALA A 77 -1.81 -6.80 -2.65
C ALA A 77 -0.31 -6.51 -2.68
N GLN A 78 0.37 -6.73 -1.55
CA GLN A 78 1.81 -6.50 -1.44
C GLN A 78 2.62 -7.52 -2.24
N PHE A 79 2.13 -8.75 -2.35
CA PHE A 79 2.71 -9.75 -3.24
C PHE A 79 2.60 -9.32 -4.71
N VAL A 80 1.40 -8.92 -5.17
CA VAL A 80 1.20 -8.42 -6.54
C VAL A 80 2.06 -7.19 -6.80
N ASN A 81 2.09 -6.25 -5.85
CA ASN A 81 2.90 -5.04 -5.95
C ASN A 81 4.38 -5.37 -6.17
N PHE A 82 4.95 -6.27 -5.38
CA PHE A 82 6.35 -6.70 -5.54
C PHE A 82 6.63 -7.25 -6.94
N PHE A 83 5.78 -8.14 -7.44
CA PHE A 83 5.97 -8.76 -8.75
C PHE A 83 5.80 -7.78 -9.91
N VAL A 84 4.75 -6.96 -9.87
CA VAL A 84 4.47 -5.96 -10.90
C VAL A 84 5.59 -4.93 -10.93
N GLN A 85 6.02 -4.43 -9.78
CA GLN A 85 7.09 -3.44 -9.73
C GLN A 85 8.43 -4.00 -10.18
N ARG A 86 8.82 -5.17 -9.69
CA ARG A 86 10.06 -5.83 -10.12
C ARG A 86 10.12 -6.07 -11.62
N LYS A 87 9.03 -6.57 -12.20
CA LYS A 87 9.00 -6.98 -13.62
C LYS A 87 8.74 -5.81 -14.58
N VAL A 88 7.86 -4.89 -14.21
CA VAL A 88 7.34 -3.85 -15.12
C VAL A 88 8.00 -2.49 -14.89
N VAL A 89 8.24 -2.10 -13.64
CA VAL A 89 8.82 -0.78 -13.32
C VAL A 89 10.34 -0.82 -13.50
N PHE A 90 11.00 -1.80 -12.88
CA PHE A 90 12.47 -1.84 -12.80
C PHE A 90 13.12 -2.90 -13.70
N GLY A 91 12.34 -3.85 -14.23
CA GLY A 91 12.86 -4.91 -15.10
C GLY A 91 13.95 -5.77 -14.46
N ALA A 92 14.01 -5.82 -13.13
CA ALA A 92 15.16 -6.31 -12.40
C ALA A 92 15.15 -7.84 -12.30
N THR A 93 16.25 -8.50 -12.67
CA THR A 93 16.44 -9.97 -12.59
C THR A 93 17.04 -10.42 -11.25
N VAL A 94 17.15 -9.52 -10.27
CA VAL A 94 17.77 -9.78 -8.95
C VAL A 94 17.08 -10.95 -8.23
N GLN A 95 17.85 -11.74 -7.49
CA GLN A 95 17.35 -12.89 -6.74
C GLN A 95 16.32 -12.45 -5.68
N ILE A 96 15.08 -12.95 -5.81
CA ILE A 96 13.94 -12.62 -4.93
C ILE A 96 14.31 -12.82 -3.45
N ARG A 97 15.04 -13.89 -3.13
CA ARG A 97 15.40 -14.25 -1.75
C ARG A 97 16.23 -13.17 -1.03
N LYS A 98 17.03 -12.38 -1.74
CA LYS A 98 17.85 -11.31 -1.13
C LYS A 98 17.03 -10.06 -0.83
N VAL A 99 16.00 -9.81 -1.62
CA VAL A 99 15.29 -8.52 -1.64
C VAL A 99 13.94 -8.59 -0.94
N ILE A 100 13.36 -9.79 -0.82
CA ILE A 100 12.06 -10.02 -0.18
C ILE A 100 12.05 -9.62 1.30
N PHE A 101 13.15 -9.87 2.02
CA PHE A 101 13.26 -9.49 3.43
C PHE A 101 13.15 -7.97 3.62
N TRP A 102 13.91 -7.20 2.84
CA TRP A 102 13.86 -5.74 2.85
C TRP A 102 12.51 -5.18 2.36
N TYR A 103 11.91 -5.83 1.37
CA TYR A 103 10.57 -5.47 0.90
C TYR A 103 9.53 -5.66 1.99
N VAL A 104 9.47 -6.84 2.62
CA VAL A 104 8.52 -7.12 3.70
C VAL A 104 8.70 -6.15 4.87
N LEU A 105 9.95 -5.86 5.26
CA LEU A 105 10.24 -4.86 6.30
C LEU A 105 9.66 -3.48 5.92
N THR A 106 9.92 -3.03 4.69
CA THR A 106 9.44 -1.74 4.19
C THR A 106 7.92 -1.66 4.21
N VAL A 107 7.27 -2.72 3.73
CA VAL A 107 5.81 -2.85 3.68
C VAL A 107 5.22 -2.81 5.09
N ILE A 108 5.77 -3.55 6.05
CA ILE A 108 5.29 -3.55 7.43
C ILE A 108 5.41 -2.14 8.04
N VAL A 109 6.55 -1.48 7.88
CA VAL A 109 6.78 -0.13 8.41
C VAL A 109 5.81 0.87 7.75
N ALA A 110 5.69 0.83 6.42
CA ALA A 110 4.76 1.69 5.68
C ALA A 110 3.30 1.41 6.07
N GLY A 111 2.94 0.15 6.30
CA GLY A 111 1.61 -0.26 6.76
C GLY A 111 1.28 0.29 8.14
N ILE A 112 2.20 0.19 9.11
CA ILE A 112 2.02 0.75 10.46
C ILE A 112 1.85 2.27 10.38
N ILE A 113 2.70 2.96 9.62
CA ILE A 113 2.58 4.40 9.39
C ILE A 113 1.23 4.73 8.77
N SER A 114 0.76 3.93 7.80
CA SER A 114 -0.53 4.14 7.14
C SER A 114 -1.73 4.02 8.04
N VAL A 115 -1.64 3.21 9.10
CA VAL A 115 -2.74 3.03 10.05
C VAL A 115 -2.73 4.14 11.09
N TRP A 116 -1.53 4.54 11.54
CA TRP A 116 -1.37 5.54 12.60
C TRP A 116 -1.47 6.99 12.11
N LEU A 117 -0.97 7.29 10.91
CA LEU A 117 -0.84 8.64 10.38
C LEU A 117 -2.21 9.30 10.08
N PRO A 118 -3.18 8.65 9.42
CA PRO A 118 -4.44 9.32 9.09
C PRO A 118 -5.22 9.78 10.33
N PRO A 119 -5.43 8.97 11.40
CA PRO A 119 -6.06 9.43 12.63
C PRO A 119 -5.35 10.61 13.28
N TYR A 120 -4.02 10.59 13.30
CA TYR A 120 -3.21 11.68 13.83
C TYR A 120 -3.40 12.98 13.02
N VAL A 121 -3.31 12.89 11.70
CA VAL A 121 -3.47 14.02 10.78
C VAL A 121 -4.92 14.56 10.84
N ILE A 122 -5.93 13.69 10.89
CA ILE A 122 -7.34 14.09 11.08
C ILE A 122 -7.51 14.85 12.39
N LYS A 123 -6.94 14.38 13.51
CA LYS A 123 -7.07 15.09 14.81
C LYS A 123 -6.49 16.50 14.75
N GLN A 124 -5.40 16.70 14.02
CA GLN A 124 -4.75 18.01 13.86
C GLN A 124 -5.49 18.91 12.86
N LEU A 125 -6.06 18.35 11.80
CA LEU A 125 -6.73 19.12 10.73
C LEU A 125 -8.24 19.26 10.91
N ALA A 126 -8.89 18.44 11.74
CA ALA A 126 -10.30 18.55 12.09
C ALA A 126 -10.71 19.95 12.57
N PRO A 127 -9.95 20.65 13.46
CA PRO A 127 -10.30 22.01 13.88
C PRO A 127 -10.18 23.06 12.77
N ILE A 128 -9.45 22.79 11.69
CA ILE A 128 -9.17 23.75 10.61
C ILE A 128 -10.03 23.46 9.37
N MET A 129 -10.25 22.18 9.05
CA MET A 129 -10.81 21.72 7.78
C MET A 129 -12.16 21.01 7.92
N GLY A 130 -12.61 20.74 9.15
CA GLY A 130 -13.87 20.04 9.42
C GLY A 130 -13.97 18.72 8.64
N GLY A 131 -15.03 18.58 7.83
CA GLY A 131 -15.30 17.39 7.03
C GLY A 131 -14.28 17.05 5.93
N TRP A 132 -13.36 17.98 5.58
CA TRP A 132 -12.29 17.73 4.62
C TRP A 132 -11.03 17.10 5.23
N ALA A 133 -10.94 17.08 6.57
CA ALA A 133 -9.77 16.53 7.27
C ALA A 133 -9.45 15.07 6.90
N PRO A 134 -10.44 14.14 6.76
CA PRO A 134 -10.17 12.77 6.30
C PRO A 134 -9.60 12.69 4.88
N THR A 135 -10.08 13.54 3.98
CA THR A 135 -9.59 13.57 2.60
C THR A 135 -8.13 14.02 2.54
N VAL A 136 -7.79 15.09 3.27
CA VAL A 136 -6.41 15.58 3.32
C VAL A 136 -5.49 14.58 4.01
N ALA A 137 -5.95 13.94 5.09
CA ALA A 137 -5.18 12.90 5.75
C ALA A 137 -4.87 11.71 4.83
N ASN A 138 -5.82 11.32 3.98
CA ASN A 138 -5.59 10.29 2.96
C ASN A 138 -4.59 10.74 1.89
N ILE A 139 -4.66 11.99 1.43
CA ILE A 139 -3.68 12.53 0.47
C ILE A 139 -2.26 12.51 1.07
N VAL A 140 -2.11 12.99 2.31
CA VAL A 140 -0.83 12.97 3.03
C VAL A 140 -0.32 11.54 3.18
N ASN A 141 -1.21 10.60 3.52
CA ASN A 141 -0.85 9.19 3.61
C ASN A 141 -0.35 8.61 2.27
N ILE A 142 -1.02 8.91 1.15
CA ILE A 142 -0.59 8.47 -0.19
C ILE A 142 0.79 9.04 -0.52
N ILE A 143 1.04 10.32 -0.24
CA ILE A 143 2.34 10.96 -0.49
C ILE A 143 3.43 10.26 0.32
N VAL A 144 3.20 10.04 1.61
CA VAL A 144 4.17 9.35 2.49
C VAL A 144 4.43 7.93 2.00
N GLN A 145 3.40 7.20 1.58
CA GLN A 145 3.54 5.87 0.98
C GLN A 145 4.44 5.89 -0.25
N VAL A 146 4.23 6.84 -1.16
CA VAL A 146 5.04 6.97 -2.37
C VAL A 146 6.48 7.34 -2.03
N VAL A 147 6.69 8.28 -1.11
CA VAL A 147 8.01 8.75 -0.67
C VAL A 147 8.79 7.66 0.07
N ILE A 148 8.14 6.73 0.78
CA ILE A 148 8.81 5.60 1.42
C ILE A 148 9.06 4.48 0.42
N ASN A 149 8.03 4.06 -0.30
CA ASN A 149 8.08 2.86 -1.12
C ASN A 149 8.93 3.05 -2.39
N TYR A 150 8.86 4.22 -3.05
CA TYR A 150 9.61 4.47 -4.28
C TYR A 150 11.14 4.38 -4.09
N PRO A 151 11.78 5.12 -3.16
CA PRO A 151 13.22 5.03 -2.97
C PRO A 151 13.64 3.68 -2.39
N MET A 152 12.85 3.06 -1.52
CA MET A 152 13.19 1.71 -1.03
C MET A 152 13.21 0.67 -2.14
N MET A 153 12.21 0.71 -3.02
CA MET A 153 12.14 -0.20 -4.16
C MET A 153 13.25 0.06 -5.18
N LYS A 154 13.56 1.34 -5.43
CA LYS A 154 14.61 1.73 -6.36
C LYS A 154 16.03 1.47 -5.87
N PHE A 155 16.35 1.88 -4.63
CA PHE A 155 17.73 1.94 -4.16
C PHE A 155 18.19 0.70 -3.37
N VAL A 156 17.26 -0.04 -2.77
CA VAL A 156 17.61 -1.18 -1.90
C VAL A 156 17.15 -2.52 -2.49
N ILE A 157 15.94 -2.57 -3.03
CA ILE A 157 15.31 -3.84 -3.42
C ILE A 157 15.68 -4.22 -4.87
N MET A 158 16.04 -3.27 -5.73
CA MET A 158 16.27 -3.52 -7.15
C MET A 158 17.66 -3.12 -7.64
N LYS A 159 18.61 -2.97 -6.71
CA LYS A 159 20.05 -3.00 -6.99
C LYS A 159 20.62 -4.42 -6.97
#